data_AF-A0A0F9ISM2-F1
#
_entry.id   AF-A0A0F9ISM2-F1
#
_cell.length_a   1.000
_cell.length_b   1.000
_cell.length_c   1.000
_cell.angle_alpha   90.00
_cell.angle_beta   90.00
_cell.angle_gamma   90.00
#
_symmetry.space_group_name_H-M   'P 1'
#
loop_
_entity.id
_entity.type
_entity.pdbx_description
1 polymer ?
#
loop_
_entity_poly.entity_id
_entity_poly.type
_entity_poly.pdbx_seq_one_letter_code
_entity_poly.pdbx_strand_id
1 'polypeptide(L)'
;LLDTPDTNKETLMALAVGGGDRGILADLTLRWRKATKALTTYFYPLRGQDRKTGLFNITPNEDMEGGTGTGRLSSERTNMQNDPPAVQRCLRAPEGYLLRRGDYPQIELRCAAEISDDPTMLAALSDPDRDLHQETADRLFDGDRARGKVFNFKELYIGGPAVKAAYPRFYEWTREHWAEVQRTSYSVSPEPFLHRRFIPLMAGEHARMAAINHPIQSMAVYICKVIMVELFQAGSLLVNQVHDEVQDYVPADGNRDLQAREMAGIMEAVMQKYLPRAGGAKVDVKVSKYWED
;
A
#
# COMPACT_ATOMS: atom_id res chain seq x y z
N LEU A 1 4.34 34.57 10.83
CA LEU A 1 4.51 33.46 9.86
C LEU A 1 4.15 32.09 10.44
N LEU A 2 4.02 31.92 11.77
CA LEU A 2 3.62 30.63 12.37
C LEU A 2 2.11 30.35 12.36
N ASP A 3 1.26 31.36 12.11
CA ASP A 3 -0.22 31.23 12.06
C ASP A 3 -0.82 31.36 10.64
N THR A 4 0.01 31.33 9.59
CA THR A 4 -0.52 31.30 8.22
C THR A 4 -1.03 29.90 7.89
N PRO A 5 -2.27 29.75 7.38
CA PRO A 5 -2.78 28.46 6.93
C PRO A 5 -1.82 27.81 5.93
N ASP A 6 -1.68 26.49 6.01
CA ASP A 6 -0.91 25.77 5.02
C ASP A 6 -1.55 25.90 3.61
N THR A 7 -0.78 25.52 2.60
CA THR A 7 -1.30 25.41 1.23
C THR A 7 -1.35 23.95 0.80
N ASN A 8 -1.63 23.01 1.71
CA ASN A 8 -1.78 21.60 1.37
C ASN A 8 -3.00 21.40 0.45
N LYS A 9 -3.16 20.16 -0.04
CA LYS A 9 -4.21 19.86 -1.02
C LYS A 9 -5.60 20.05 -0.42
N GLU A 10 -5.80 19.61 0.82
CA GLU A 10 -7.06 19.66 1.56
C GLU A 10 -7.50 21.12 1.80
N THR A 11 -6.59 21.97 2.28
CA THR A 11 -6.82 23.40 2.51
C THR A 11 -7.18 24.12 1.22
N LEU A 12 -6.43 23.88 0.13
CA LEU A 12 -6.74 24.48 -1.17
C LEU A 12 -8.04 23.96 -1.78
N MET A 13 -8.37 22.68 -1.59
CA MET A 13 -9.65 22.12 -2.06
C MET A 13 -10.84 22.75 -1.33
N ALA A 14 -10.75 22.91 -0.01
CA ALA A 14 -11.78 23.59 0.77
C ALA A 14 -12.00 25.03 0.30
N LEU A 15 -10.92 25.77 0.02
CA LEU A 15 -11.00 27.13 -0.53
C LEU A 15 -11.59 27.15 -1.94
N ALA A 16 -11.23 26.20 -2.81
CA ALA A 16 -11.75 26.11 -4.17
C ALA A 16 -13.27 25.89 -4.18
N VAL A 17 -13.79 25.03 -3.30
CA VAL A 17 -15.23 24.80 -3.14
C VAL A 17 -15.97 26.06 -2.67
N GLY A 18 -15.32 26.88 -1.84
CA GLY A 18 -15.89 28.15 -1.35
C GLY A 18 -16.12 29.22 -2.42
N GLY A 19 -15.50 29.10 -3.60
CA GLY A 19 -15.68 30.03 -4.73
C GLY A 19 -15.05 31.42 -4.54
N GLY A 20 -15.48 32.38 -5.37
CA GLY A 20 -14.91 33.73 -5.42
C GLY A 20 -13.45 33.77 -5.88
N ASP A 21 -12.81 34.93 -5.79
CA ASP A 21 -11.42 35.12 -6.25
C ASP A 21 -10.44 34.16 -5.56
N ARG A 22 -10.61 33.93 -4.26
CA ARG A 22 -9.77 33.00 -3.49
C ARG A 22 -9.96 31.55 -3.93
N GLY A 23 -11.20 31.14 -4.20
CA GLY A 23 -11.48 29.79 -4.71
C GLY A 23 -10.92 29.58 -6.11
N ILE A 24 -11.05 30.57 -6.99
CA ILE A 24 -10.45 30.55 -8.34
C ILE A 24 -8.92 30.43 -8.26
N LEU A 25 -8.28 31.22 -7.39
CA LEU A 25 -6.82 31.15 -7.19
C LEU A 25 -6.38 29.80 -6.61
N ALA A 26 -7.15 29.23 -5.67
CA ALA A 26 -6.86 27.92 -5.10
C ALA A 26 -6.97 26.80 -6.15
N ASP A 27 -8.02 26.81 -6.98
CA ASP A 27 -8.20 25.87 -8.08
C ASP A 27 -7.08 26.00 -9.13
N LEU A 28 -6.75 27.23 -9.55
CA LEU A 28 -5.63 27.49 -10.46
C LEU A 28 -4.31 26.97 -9.89
N THR A 29 -4.06 27.17 -8.60
CA THR A 29 -2.86 26.68 -7.92
C THR A 29 -2.80 25.15 -7.93
N LEU A 30 -3.91 24.46 -7.66
CA LEU A 30 -3.99 23.00 -7.72
C LEU A 30 -3.72 22.47 -9.15
N ARG A 31 -4.33 23.10 -10.16
CA ARG A 31 -4.10 22.74 -11.58
C ARG A 31 -2.65 22.99 -11.99
N TRP A 32 -2.08 24.13 -11.61
CA TRP A 32 -0.68 24.45 -11.87
C TRP A 32 0.25 23.43 -11.20
N ARG A 33 0.05 23.09 -9.92
CA ARG A 33 0.86 22.08 -9.22
C ARG A 33 0.81 20.72 -9.91
N LYS A 34 -0.38 20.28 -10.35
CA LYS A 34 -0.56 19.03 -11.08
C LYS A 34 0.21 19.05 -12.41
N ALA A 35 0.06 20.11 -13.20
CA ALA A 35 0.75 20.26 -14.48
C ALA A 35 2.27 20.35 -14.30
N THR A 36 2.75 21.16 -13.35
CA THR A 36 4.16 21.28 -13.02
C THR A 36 4.74 19.94 -12.60
N LYS A 37 4.06 19.19 -11.71
CA LYS A 37 4.51 17.85 -11.31
C LYS A 37 4.61 16.90 -12.51
N ALA A 38 3.60 16.89 -13.38
CA ALA A 38 3.62 16.09 -14.61
C ALA A 38 4.83 16.40 -15.50
N LEU A 39 5.12 17.70 -15.68
CA LEU A 39 6.22 18.16 -16.51
C LEU A 39 7.59 17.92 -15.89
N THR A 40 7.80 18.39 -14.65
CA THR A 40 9.14 18.42 -14.03
C THR A 40 9.56 17.09 -13.44
N THR A 41 8.61 16.27 -12.97
CA THR A 41 8.95 14.96 -12.40
C THR A 41 8.94 13.84 -13.43
N TYR A 42 8.09 13.91 -14.46
CA TYR A 42 7.92 12.80 -15.40
C TYR A 42 8.31 13.16 -16.83
N PHE A 43 7.70 14.17 -17.45
CA PHE A 43 7.94 14.45 -18.87
C PHE A 43 9.38 14.86 -19.17
N TYR A 44 9.92 15.90 -18.52
CA TYR A 44 11.26 16.40 -18.81
C TYR A 44 12.39 15.42 -18.44
N PRO A 45 12.31 14.65 -17.34
CA PRO A 45 13.33 13.65 -17.05
C PRO A 45 13.26 12.40 -17.95
N LEU A 46 12.06 12.01 -18.41
CA LEU A 46 11.87 10.78 -19.18
C LEU A 46 11.89 10.99 -20.70
N ARG A 47 11.74 12.23 -21.20
CA ARG A 47 11.75 12.50 -22.65
C ARG A 47 13.07 12.06 -23.27
N GLY A 48 12.99 11.33 -24.38
CA GLY A 48 14.16 10.85 -25.12
C GLY A 48 14.89 9.67 -24.48
N GLN A 49 14.42 9.16 -23.33
CA GLN A 49 14.92 7.93 -22.74
C GLN A 49 14.32 6.73 -23.48
N ASP A 50 15.15 5.74 -23.80
CA ASP A 50 14.72 4.46 -24.39
C ASP A 50 14.34 3.43 -23.31
N ARG A 51 14.85 3.61 -22.09
CA ARG A 51 14.64 2.75 -20.93
C ARG A 51 14.43 3.58 -19.67
N LYS A 52 13.60 3.05 -18.76
CA LYS A 52 13.46 3.57 -17.41
C LYS A 52 14.08 2.57 -16.43
N THR A 53 15.06 3.02 -15.66
CA THR A 53 15.74 2.22 -14.64
C THR A 53 15.75 2.97 -13.31
N GLY A 54 15.70 2.21 -12.22
CA GLY A 54 15.76 2.71 -10.85
C GLY A 54 16.59 1.78 -9.97
N LEU A 55 16.91 2.23 -8.76
CA LEU A 55 17.57 1.41 -7.76
C LEU A 55 16.58 1.09 -6.64
N PHE A 56 16.46 -0.19 -6.28
CA PHE A 56 15.65 -0.64 -5.15
C PHE A 56 16.55 -0.86 -3.94
N ASN A 57 16.26 -0.13 -2.87
CA ASN A 57 16.95 -0.26 -1.60
C ASN A 57 16.11 -1.14 -0.67
N ILE A 58 16.71 -2.26 -0.24
CA ILE A 58 16.09 -3.28 0.60
C ILE A 58 16.29 -2.98 2.09
N THR A 59 17.35 -2.23 2.40
CA THR A 59 17.75 -1.81 3.75
C THR A 59 17.70 -0.28 3.83
N PRO A 60 17.20 0.33 4.91
CA PRO A 60 17.51 1.73 5.20
C PRO A 60 19.02 1.92 5.22
N ASN A 61 19.52 3.09 4.81
CA ASN A 61 20.92 3.42 5.06
C ASN A 61 21.19 3.35 6.58
N GLU A 62 22.44 3.09 6.96
CA GLU A 62 22.88 2.79 8.34
C GLU A 62 22.43 3.84 9.39
N ASP A 63 22.07 5.05 8.96
CA ASP A 63 21.58 6.16 9.79
C ASP A 63 20.03 6.24 9.92
N MET A 64 19.28 5.23 9.43
CA MET A 64 17.82 5.27 9.22
C MET A 64 17.32 6.39 8.26
N GLU A 65 18.22 7.17 7.66
CA GLU A 65 17.91 8.10 6.59
C GLU A 65 17.96 7.39 5.22
N GLY A 66 16.85 6.82 4.78
CA GLY A 66 16.72 6.28 3.41
C GLY A 66 15.85 5.04 3.24
N GLY A 67 15.38 4.44 4.34
CA GLY A 67 14.42 3.34 4.31
C GLY A 67 13.17 3.67 5.12
N THR A 68 12.05 3.04 4.79
CA THR A 68 10.82 3.25 5.55
C THR A 68 10.92 2.55 6.90
N GLY A 69 10.42 3.17 7.97
CA GLY A 69 10.38 2.55 9.31
C GLY A 69 9.52 1.29 9.39
N THR A 70 8.86 0.89 8.30
CA THR A 70 8.06 -0.33 8.16
C THR A 70 8.74 -1.42 7.34
N GLY A 71 9.98 -1.19 6.90
CA GLY A 71 10.75 -2.15 6.11
C GLY A 71 10.40 -2.22 4.63
N ARG A 72 9.53 -1.33 4.10
CA ARG A 72 9.25 -1.24 2.65
C ARG A 72 10.53 -0.97 1.86
N LEU A 73 10.58 -1.55 0.66
CA LEU A 73 11.57 -1.18 -0.34
C LEU A 73 11.38 0.29 -0.71
N SER A 74 12.47 1.03 -0.85
CA SER A 74 12.45 2.37 -1.46
C SER A 74 13.06 2.30 -2.86
N SER A 75 12.53 3.11 -3.78
CA SER A 75 13.04 3.23 -5.15
C SER A 75 13.63 4.63 -5.34
N GLU A 76 14.90 4.69 -5.72
CA GLU A 76 15.65 5.93 -5.95
C GLU A 76 16.37 5.95 -7.31
N ARG A 77 17.07 7.06 -7.62
CA ARG A 77 17.56 7.47 -8.95
C ARG A 77 16.43 7.73 -9.95
N THR A 78 15.46 6.82 -10.04
CA THR A 78 14.14 7.03 -10.61
C THR A 78 13.13 6.24 -9.78
N ASN A 79 12.25 6.93 -9.04
CA ASN A 79 11.24 6.25 -8.22
C ASN A 79 10.15 5.66 -9.13
N MET A 80 10.13 4.34 -9.30
CA MET A 80 9.14 3.62 -10.12
C MET A 80 7.86 3.30 -9.36
N GLN A 81 7.87 3.33 -8.03
CA GLN A 81 6.68 3.02 -7.22
C GLN A 81 5.60 4.12 -7.32
N ASN A 82 6.00 5.34 -7.69
CA ASN A 82 5.12 6.51 -7.76
C ASN A 82 4.83 6.98 -9.19
N ASP A 83 5.01 6.11 -10.19
CA ASP A 83 4.69 6.45 -11.58
C ASP A 83 3.17 6.54 -11.78
N PRO A 84 2.63 7.65 -12.32
CA PRO A 84 1.20 7.79 -12.58
C PRO A 84 0.79 6.94 -13.80
N PRO A 85 -0.50 6.61 -13.95
CA PRO A 85 -1.00 5.79 -15.06
C PRO A 85 -0.56 6.29 -16.45
N ALA A 86 -0.50 7.62 -16.64
CA ALA A 86 -0.03 8.20 -17.91
C ALA A 86 1.42 7.84 -18.26
N VAL A 87 2.29 7.67 -17.25
CA VAL A 87 3.67 7.20 -17.45
C VAL A 87 3.69 5.68 -17.61
N GLN A 88 2.91 4.95 -16.82
CA GLN A 88 2.83 3.48 -16.90
C GLN A 88 2.40 3.01 -18.31
N ARG A 89 1.47 3.70 -18.97
CA ARG A 89 1.09 3.41 -20.38
C ARG A 89 2.23 3.56 -21.39
N CYS A 90 3.29 4.30 -21.05
CA CYS A 90 4.47 4.45 -21.89
C CYS A 90 5.55 3.40 -21.60
N LEU A 91 5.42 2.63 -20.52
CA LEU A 91 6.36 1.59 -20.12
C LEU A 91 5.90 0.26 -20.72
N ARG A 92 6.76 -0.36 -21.52
CA ARG A 92 6.47 -1.62 -22.21
C ARG A 92 7.49 -2.70 -21.89
N ALA A 93 7.05 -3.95 -21.95
CA ALA A 93 7.96 -5.09 -21.92
C ALA A 93 8.93 -5.06 -23.13
N PRO A 94 10.16 -5.57 -22.96
CA PRO A 94 11.10 -5.73 -24.05
C PRO A 94 10.56 -6.68 -25.13
N GLU A 95 11.14 -6.63 -26.32
CA GLU A 95 10.76 -7.52 -27.42
C GLU A 95 10.93 -8.99 -27.02
N GLY A 96 9.96 -9.84 -27.41
CA GLY A 96 9.90 -11.25 -27.00
C GLY A 96 9.26 -11.50 -25.63
N TYR A 97 8.94 -10.44 -24.86
CA TYR A 97 8.37 -10.56 -23.52
C TYR A 97 7.05 -9.80 -23.36
N LEU A 98 6.28 -10.20 -22.35
CA LEU A 98 5.13 -9.48 -21.80
C LEU A 98 5.42 -9.16 -20.32
N LEU A 99 4.73 -8.15 -19.80
CA LEU A 99 4.76 -7.81 -18.39
C LEU A 99 3.63 -8.57 -17.69
N ARG A 100 3.97 -9.37 -16.69
CA ARG A 100 3.02 -10.04 -15.82
C ARG A 100 3.05 -9.34 -14.45
N ARG A 101 1.87 -8.98 -13.93
CA ARG A 101 1.68 -8.21 -12.70
C ARG A 101 0.66 -8.90 -11.82
N GLY A 102 0.99 -9.13 -10.56
CA GLY A 102 0.05 -9.66 -9.57
C GLY A 102 -0.03 -8.73 -8.37
N ASP A 103 -1.25 -8.43 -7.93
CA ASP A 103 -1.54 -7.54 -6.80
C ASP A 103 -2.28 -8.29 -5.69
N TYR A 104 -1.83 -8.14 -4.45
CA TYR A 104 -2.51 -8.78 -3.33
C TYR A 104 -3.82 -8.06 -2.98
N PRO A 105 -4.95 -8.79 -2.89
CA PRO A 105 -6.22 -8.17 -2.56
C PRO A 105 -6.25 -7.72 -1.10
N GLN A 106 -6.16 -6.41 -0.86
CA GLN A 106 -6.34 -5.80 0.47
C GLN A 106 -5.38 -6.35 1.55
N ILE A 107 -4.10 -6.59 1.20
CA ILE A 107 -3.15 -7.30 2.07
C ILE A 107 -3.01 -6.67 3.46
N GLU A 108 -3.01 -5.34 3.58
CA GLU A 108 -2.90 -4.67 4.89
C GLU A 108 -4.12 -4.94 5.78
N LEU A 109 -5.34 -5.00 5.21
CA LEU A 109 -6.53 -5.33 5.98
C LEU A 109 -6.54 -6.80 6.41
N ARG A 110 -5.99 -7.69 5.58
CA ARG A 110 -5.79 -9.12 5.92
C ARG A 110 -4.77 -9.28 7.04
N CYS A 111 -3.66 -8.54 7.00
CA CYS A 111 -2.71 -8.47 8.11
C CYS A 111 -3.36 -7.93 9.39
N ALA A 112 -4.17 -6.87 9.30
CA ALA A 112 -4.90 -6.32 10.43
C ALA A 112 -5.85 -7.34 11.07
N ALA A 113 -6.59 -8.10 10.25
CA ALA A 113 -7.49 -9.15 10.70
C ALA A 113 -6.73 -10.32 11.36
N GLU A 114 -5.65 -10.78 10.73
CA GLU A 114 -4.80 -11.86 11.26
C GLU A 114 -4.15 -11.47 12.60
N ILE A 115 -3.66 -10.23 12.70
CA ILE A 115 -2.97 -9.74 13.90
C ILE A 115 -3.95 -9.54 15.06
N SER A 116 -5.11 -8.94 14.80
CA SER A 116 -6.06 -8.62 15.85
C SER A 116 -6.93 -9.80 16.27
N ASP A 117 -7.10 -10.80 15.39
CA ASP A 117 -8.12 -11.84 15.52
C ASP A 117 -9.55 -11.28 15.57
N ASP A 118 -9.81 -10.16 14.88
CA ASP A 118 -11.15 -9.58 14.87
C ASP A 118 -12.12 -10.44 14.03
N PRO A 119 -13.18 -11.01 14.65
CA PRO A 119 -14.05 -11.95 13.97
C PRO A 119 -14.84 -11.29 12.82
N THR A 120 -15.11 -9.99 12.90
CA THR A 120 -15.79 -9.29 11.81
C THR A 120 -14.84 -9.13 10.62
N MET A 121 -13.60 -8.69 10.87
CA MET A 121 -12.62 -8.54 9.80
C MET A 121 -12.30 -9.89 9.15
N LEU A 122 -12.06 -10.93 9.96
CA LEU A 122 -11.77 -12.27 9.48
C LEU A 122 -12.91 -12.82 8.62
N ALA A 123 -14.16 -12.73 9.09
CA ALA A 123 -15.30 -13.25 8.35
C ALA A 123 -15.55 -12.50 7.03
N ALA A 124 -15.26 -11.19 6.97
CA ALA A 124 -15.41 -10.41 5.74
C ALA A 124 -14.27 -10.64 4.73
N LEU A 125 -13.08 -11.04 5.19
CA LEU A 125 -11.91 -11.24 4.33
C LEU A 125 -11.71 -12.70 3.91
N SER A 126 -12.22 -13.67 4.66
CA SER A 126 -12.15 -15.09 4.31
C SER A 126 -13.19 -15.52 3.28
N ASP A 127 -14.26 -14.76 3.13
CA ASP A 127 -15.33 -15.00 2.17
C ASP A 127 -15.08 -14.22 0.87
N PRO A 128 -14.94 -14.88 -0.29
CA PRO A 128 -14.70 -14.21 -1.57
C PRO A 128 -15.85 -13.32 -2.03
N ASP A 129 -17.07 -13.52 -1.52
CA ASP A 129 -18.26 -12.75 -1.90
C ASP A 129 -18.48 -11.53 -0.98
N ARG A 130 -17.64 -11.36 0.05
CA ARG A 130 -17.75 -10.25 1.01
C ARG A 130 -16.73 -9.16 0.73
N ASP A 131 -17.15 -7.93 1.03
CA ASP A 131 -16.31 -6.75 0.92
C ASP A 131 -16.23 -6.06 2.28
N LEU A 132 -15.04 -6.06 2.87
CA LEU A 132 -14.80 -5.41 4.15
C LEU A 132 -15.20 -3.92 4.13
N HIS A 133 -15.02 -3.21 3.01
CA HIS A 133 -15.43 -1.81 2.92
C HIS A 133 -16.95 -1.64 2.96
N GLN A 134 -17.69 -2.57 2.36
CA GLN A 134 -19.15 -2.57 2.44
C GLN A 134 -19.60 -2.95 3.85
N GLU A 135 -18.99 -3.95 4.47
CA GLU A 135 -19.26 -4.33 5.87
C GLU A 135 -19.06 -3.14 6.83
N THR A 136 -17.99 -2.35 6.63
CA THR A 136 -17.78 -1.11 7.39
C THR A 136 -18.92 -0.11 7.15
N ALA A 137 -19.31 0.06 5.88
CA ALA A 137 -20.32 1.03 5.49
C ALA A 137 -21.69 0.69 6.06
N ASP A 138 -22.08 -0.58 6.05
CA ASP A 138 -23.36 -1.04 6.60
C ASP A 138 -23.42 -0.85 8.11
N ARG A 139 -22.27 -0.91 8.80
CA ARG A 139 -22.19 -0.73 10.26
C ARG A 139 -22.15 0.73 10.70
N LEU A 140 -21.52 1.61 9.94
CA LEU A 140 -21.16 2.95 10.39
C LEU A 140 -21.73 4.10 9.55
N PHE A 141 -22.08 3.85 8.29
CA PHE A 141 -22.29 4.91 7.29
C PHE A 141 -23.50 4.67 6.39
N ASP A 142 -24.54 4.00 6.90
CA ASP A 142 -25.81 3.75 6.21
C ASP A 142 -25.63 3.13 4.80
N GLY A 143 -24.61 2.26 4.66
CA GLY A 143 -24.31 1.56 3.39
C GLY A 143 -23.47 2.36 2.38
N ASP A 144 -23.00 3.57 2.70
CA ASP A 144 -22.07 4.32 1.85
C ASP A 144 -20.67 3.66 1.81
N ARG A 145 -20.48 2.79 0.81
CA ARG A 145 -19.22 2.08 0.57
C ARG A 145 -18.02 3.01 0.42
N ALA A 146 -18.19 4.20 -0.16
CA ALA A 146 -17.08 5.13 -0.33
C ALA A 146 -16.59 5.64 1.02
N ARG A 147 -17.51 5.92 1.96
CA ARG A 147 -17.16 6.25 3.34
C ARG A 147 -16.56 5.07 4.10
N GLY A 148 -17.10 3.86 3.93
CA GLY A 148 -16.51 2.64 4.52
C GLY A 148 -15.07 2.41 4.05
N LYS A 149 -14.80 2.65 2.76
CA LYS A 149 -13.44 2.63 2.20
C LYS A 149 -12.54 3.68 2.85
N VAL A 150 -12.96 4.94 2.91
CA VAL A 150 -12.19 6.02 3.53
C VAL A 150 -11.87 5.70 4.99
N PHE A 151 -12.84 5.18 5.73
CA PHE A 151 -12.67 4.76 7.12
C PHE A 151 -11.59 3.68 7.25
N ASN A 152 -11.67 2.60 6.47
CA ASN A 152 -10.68 1.51 6.53
C ASN A 152 -9.25 1.97 6.20
N PHE A 153 -9.09 2.93 5.29
CA PHE A 153 -7.76 3.44 4.91
C PHE A 153 -7.20 4.52 5.84
N LYS A 154 -8.05 5.32 6.49
CA LYS A 154 -7.60 6.51 7.24
C LYS A 154 -7.88 6.45 8.73
N GLU A 155 -9.05 5.94 9.11
CA GLU A 155 -9.59 6.08 10.46
C GLU A 155 -9.43 4.80 11.29
N LEU A 156 -9.32 3.64 10.64
CA LEU A 156 -9.13 2.34 11.29
C LEU A 156 -7.99 2.40 12.33
N TYR A 157 -6.87 2.99 11.94
CA TYR A 157 -5.66 3.06 12.76
C TYR A 157 -5.67 4.16 13.82
N ILE A 158 -6.69 5.02 13.81
CA ILE A 158 -6.95 5.96 14.90
C ILE A 158 -7.55 5.18 16.09
N GLY A 159 -8.15 4.01 15.93
CA GLY A 159 -8.68 3.25 17.07
C GLY A 159 -9.64 4.07 17.94
N GLY A 160 -10.51 4.87 17.31
CA GLY A 160 -11.53 5.67 17.99
C GLY A 160 -12.82 4.88 18.28
N PRO A 161 -13.87 5.53 18.81
CA PRO A 161 -15.15 4.88 19.12
C PRO A 161 -15.80 4.19 17.91
N ALA A 162 -15.68 4.77 16.71
CA ALA A 162 -16.16 4.17 15.47
C ALA A 162 -15.44 2.85 15.15
N VAL A 163 -14.14 2.76 15.44
CA VAL A 163 -13.37 1.52 15.28
C VAL A 163 -13.87 0.46 16.26
N LYS A 164 -14.14 0.82 17.51
CA LYS A 164 -14.73 -0.10 18.49
C LYS A 164 -16.10 -0.63 18.03
N ALA A 165 -16.92 0.22 17.43
CA ALA A 165 -18.24 -0.16 16.94
C ALA A 165 -18.16 -1.12 15.73
N ALA A 166 -17.22 -0.89 14.80
CA ALA A 166 -17.05 -1.75 13.63
C ALA A 166 -16.30 -3.05 13.94
N TYR A 167 -15.17 -2.95 14.67
CA TYR A 167 -14.16 -3.98 14.87
C TYR A 167 -13.69 -3.98 16.35
N PRO A 168 -14.50 -4.51 17.28
CA PRO A 168 -14.25 -4.39 18.71
C PRO A 168 -12.95 -5.07 19.15
N ARG A 169 -12.61 -6.22 18.58
CA ARG A 169 -11.40 -6.95 18.96
C ARG A 169 -10.15 -6.29 18.35
N PHE A 170 -10.24 -5.74 17.13
CA PHE A 170 -9.20 -4.88 16.58
C PHE A 170 -8.95 -3.66 17.46
N TYR A 171 -10.01 -2.98 17.91
CA TYR A 171 -9.89 -1.85 18.83
C TYR A 171 -9.18 -2.24 20.14
N GLU A 172 -9.53 -3.37 20.75
CA GLU A 172 -8.85 -3.87 21.95
C GLU A 172 -7.38 -4.16 21.69
N TRP A 173 -7.05 -4.85 20.60
CA TRP A 173 -5.68 -5.11 20.18
C TRP A 173 -4.87 -3.81 20.03
N THR A 174 -5.43 -2.76 19.42
CA THR A 174 -4.70 -1.48 19.28
C THR A 174 -4.31 -0.87 20.63
N ARG A 175 -5.13 -1.08 21.67
CA ARG A 175 -4.88 -0.58 23.03
C ARG A 175 -3.84 -1.43 23.76
N GLU A 176 -3.94 -2.75 23.64
CA GLU A 176 -2.97 -3.72 24.18
C GLU A 176 -1.57 -3.44 23.61
N HIS A 177 -1.48 -3.36 22.28
CA HIS A 177 -0.23 -3.09 21.58
C HIS A 177 0.32 -1.70 21.93
N TRP A 178 -0.52 -0.67 21.98
CA TRP A 178 -0.04 0.66 22.38
C TRP A 178 0.51 0.68 23.81
N ALA A 179 -0.13 -0.01 24.76
CA ALA A 179 0.36 -0.14 26.13
C ALA A 179 1.71 -0.88 26.19
N GLU A 180 1.94 -1.86 25.31
CA GLU A 180 3.26 -2.48 25.16
C GLU A 180 4.30 -1.50 24.61
N VAL A 181 4.00 -0.79 23.51
CA VAL A 181 4.92 0.19 22.92
C VAL A 181 5.26 1.31 23.91
N GLN A 182 4.33 1.74 24.75
CA GLN A 182 4.61 2.73 25.80
C GLN A 182 5.63 2.23 26.84
N ARG A 183 5.69 0.91 27.09
CA ARG A 183 6.65 0.31 28.03
C ARG A 183 8.02 0.08 27.39
N THR A 184 8.05 -0.27 26.11
CA THR A 184 9.29 -0.69 25.42
C THR A 184 9.89 0.38 24.52
N SER A 185 9.10 1.38 24.11
CA SER A 185 9.38 2.30 22.98
C SER A 185 9.61 1.60 21.63
N TYR A 186 9.25 0.32 21.51
CA TYR A 186 9.38 -0.44 20.27
C TYR A 186 8.04 -1.07 19.88
N SER A 187 7.68 -0.91 18.62
CA SER A 187 6.66 -1.71 17.98
C SER A 187 7.31 -2.90 17.26
N VAL A 188 6.74 -4.09 17.38
CA VAL A 188 7.28 -5.32 16.81
C VAL A 188 6.23 -5.99 15.93
N SER A 189 6.62 -6.38 14.72
CA SER A 189 5.80 -7.20 13.83
C SER A 189 5.64 -8.61 14.41
N PRO A 190 4.50 -9.29 14.20
CA PRO A 190 4.34 -10.68 14.64
C PRO A 190 5.40 -11.62 14.06
N GLU A 191 5.53 -12.80 14.68
CA GLU A 191 6.23 -13.92 14.08
C GLU A 191 5.67 -14.27 12.69
N PRO A 192 6.51 -14.76 11.76
CA PRO A 192 7.94 -15.02 11.93
C PRO A 192 8.83 -13.80 11.58
N PHE A 193 8.25 -12.65 11.22
CA PHE A 193 9.03 -11.54 10.65
C PHE A 193 9.74 -10.69 11.71
N LEU A 194 9.14 -10.50 12.89
CA LEU A 194 9.76 -9.87 14.06
C LEU A 194 10.45 -8.52 13.80
N HIS A 195 10.04 -7.79 12.75
CA HIS A 195 10.60 -6.48 12.43
C HIS A 195 10.33 -5.50 13.57
N ARG A 196 11.35 -4.78 14.03
CA ARG A 196 11.26 -3.86 15.16
C ARG A 196 11.38 -2.42 14.67
N ARG A 197 10.52 -1.54 15.18
CA ARG A 197 10.57 -0.10 14.93
C ARG A 197 10.56 0.66 16.25
N PHE A 198 11.53 1.55 16.42
CA PHE A 198 11.52 2.51 17.51
C PHE A 198 10.39 3.53 17.32
N ILE A 199 9.62 3.78 18.37
CA ILE A 199 8.50 4.73 18.38
C ILE A 199 8.79 5.84 19.40
N PRO A 200 9.07 7.08 18.94
CA PRO A 200 9.33 8.19 19.84
C PRO A 200 8.03 8.64 20.51
N LEU A 201 7.83 8.26 21.78
CA LEU A 201 6.58 8.50 22.52
C LEU A 201 6.21 9.99 22.66
N MET A 202 7.19 10.89 22.57
CA MET A 202 6.99 12.34 22.66
C MET A 202 6.14 12.91 21.52
N ALA A 203 5.96 12.17 20.41
CA ALA A 203 5.11 12.58 19.30
C ALA A 203 3.60 12.35 19.53
N GLY A 204 3.19 11.95 20.74
CA GLY A 204 1.79 11.85 21.17
C GLY A 204 0.96 10.95 20.25
N GLU A 205 -0.11 11.51 19.69
CA GLU A 205 -1.03 10.79 18.80
C GLU A 205 -0.35 10.23 17.55
N HIS A 206 0.63 10.94 16.99
CA HIS A 206 1.40 10.45 15.84
C HIS A 206 2.23 9.21 16.20
N ALA A 207 2.77 9.16 17.43
CA ALA A 207 3.50 7.98 17.92
C ALA A 207 2.56 6.77 18.03
N ARG A 208 1.33 6.99 18.54
CA ARG A 208 0.31 5.95 18.66
C ARG A 208 -0.12 5.40 17.31
N MET A 209 -0.44 6.27 16.36
CA MET A 209 -0.78 5.86 14.99
C MET A 209 0.38 5.10 14.33
N ALA A 210 1.62 5.57 14.49
CA ALA A 210 2.80 4.88 13.96
C ALA A 210 3.00 3.49 14.59
N ALA A 211 2.73 3.35 15.89
CA ALA A 211 2.81 2.08 16.61
C ALA A 211 1.77 1.07 16.13
N ILE A 212 0.53 1.50 15.89
CA ILE A 212 -0.57 0.65 15.40
C ILE A 212 -0.34 0.27 13.93
N ASN A 213 0.06 1.22 13.10
CA ASN A 213 0.32 0.99 11.66
C ASN A 213 1.48 0.03 11.42
N HIS A 214 2.54 0.15 12.23
CA HIS A 214 3.80 -0.53 11.99
C HIS A 214 3.67 -2.05 11.79
N PRO A 215 3.12 -2.86 12.72
CA PRO A 215 3.10 -4.32 12.60
C PRO A 215 2.29 -4.79 11.39
N ILE A 216 1.21 -4.08 11.05
CA ILE A 216 0.33 -4.39 9.92
C ILE A 216 1.08 -4.13 8.60
N GLN A 217 1.67 -2.94 8.46
CA GLN A 217 2.41 -2.56 7.26
C GLN A 217 3.68 -3.40 7.09
N SER A 218 4.41 -3.67 8.17
CA SER A 218 5.61 -4.50 8.09
C SER A 218 5.25 -5.93 7.69
N MET A 219 4.22 -6.54 8.29
CA MET A 219 3.81 -7.89 7.92
C MET A 219 3.46 -8.01 6.43
N ALA A 220 2.65 -7.08 5.91
CA ALA A 220 2.30 -7.03 4.49
C ALA A 220 3.55 -6.92 3.59
N VAL A 221 4.50 -6.06 3.98
CA VAL A 221 5.76 -5.87 3.25
C VAL A 221 6.63 -7.11 3.24
N TYR A 222 6.75 -7.80 4.37
CA TYR A 222 7.57 -9.00 4.42
C TYR A 222 6.93 -10.15 3.65
N ILE A 223 5.60 -10.26 3.64
CA ILE A 223 4.87 -11.17 2.72
C ILE A 223 5.23 -10.82 1.27
N CYS A 224 5.21 -9.52 0.90
CA CYS A 224 5.62 -9.05 -0.43
C CYS A 224 7.09 -9.37 -0.76
N LYS A 225 8.00 -9.33 0.23
CA LYS A 225 9.40 -9.73 0.01
C LYS A 225 9.55 -11.23 -0.17
N VAL A 226 8.79 -12.04 0.58
CA VAL A 226 8.82 -13.49 0.44
C VAL A 226 8.35 -13.89 -0.95
N ILE A 227 7.25 -13.32 -1.45
CA ILE A 227 6.79 -13.65 -2.80
C ILE A 227 7.81 -13.30 -3.88
N MET A 228 8.55 -12.19 -3.75
CA MET A 228 9.65 -11.89 -4.67
C MET A 228 10.70 -13.02 -4.64
N VAL A 229 11.09 -13.50 -3.46
CA VAL A 229 12.04 -14.61 -3.33
C VAL A 229 11.51 -15.89 -3.97
N GLU A 230 10.26 -16.25 -3.70
CA GLU A 230 9.62 -17.47 -4.23
C GLU A 230 9.49 -17.40 -5.77
N LEU A 231 9.09 -16.26 -6.32
CA LEU A 231 9.02 -16.05 -7.77
C LEU A 231 10.41 -16.12 -8.42
N PHE A 232 11.42 -15.51 -7.80
CA PHE A 232 12.80 -15.59 -8.28
C PHE A 232 13.31 -17.04 -8.29
N GLN A 233 13.05 -17.80 -7.22
CA GLN A 233 13.41 -19.21 -7.13
C GLN A 233 12.66 -20.09 -8.15
N ALA A 234 11.42 -19.70 -8.50
CA ALA A 234 10.66 -20.32 -9.58
C ALA A 234 11.15 -19.91 -10.99
N GLY A 235 12.21 -19.09 -11.10
CA GLY A 235 12.80 -18.68 -12.37
C GLY A 235 12.18 -17.44 -13.00
N SER A 236 11.36 -16.69 -12.24
CA SER A 236 10.73 -15.46 -12.75
C SER A 236 11.75 -14.35 -12.97
N LEU A 237 11.61 -13.63 -14.07
CA LEU A 237 12.42 -12.46 -14.38
C LEU A 237 11.82 -11.22 -13.70
N LEU A 238 12.02 -11.09 -12.39
CA LEU A 238 11.50 -9.96 -11.62
C LEU A 238 11.96 -8.62 -12.20
N VAL A 239 11.00 -7.71 -12.34
CA VAL A 239 11.19 -6.38 -12.94
C VAL A 239 11.06 -5.29 -11.90
N ASN A 240 10.00 -5.36 -11.12
CA ASN A 240 9.58 -4.27 -10.25
C ASN A 240 8.71 -4.78 -9.10
N GLN A 241 8.66 -4.00 -8.03
CA GLN A 241 7.73 -4.16 -6.92
C GLN A 241 7.15 -2.79 -6.57
N VAL A 242 5.83 -2.70 -6.55
CA VAL A 242 5.10 -1.47 -6.26
C VAL A 242 4.06 -1.76 -5.19
N HIS A 243 4.36 -1.36 -3.96
CA HIS A 243 3.48 -1.57 -2.80
C HIS A 243 3.17 -3.05 -2.55
N ASP A 244 1.99 -3.51 -2.92
CA ASP A 244 1.47 -4.88 -2.83
C ASP A 244 1.47 -5.62 -4.18
N GLU A 245 1.87 -4.93 -5.26
CA GLU A 245 2.02 -5.48 -6.60
C GLU A 245 3.47 -5.92 -6.86
N VAL A 246 3.63 -7.10 -7.46
CA VAL A 246 4.91 -7.61 -7.98
C VAL A 246 4.81 -7.76 -9.49
N GLN A 247 5.90 -7.47 -10.19
CA GLN A 247 5.97 -7.53 -11.64
C GLN A 247 7.17 -8.34 -12.11
N ASP A 248 6.95 -9.18 -13.13
CA ASP A 248 8.00 -9.90 -13.83
C ASP A 248 7.79 -9.89 -15.36
N TYR A 249 8.81 -10.32 -16.08
CA TYR A 249 8.70 -10.60 -17.52
C TYR A 249 8.45 -12.08 -17.77
N VAL A 250 7.55 -12.34 -18.71
CA VAL A 250 7.23 -13.68 -19.21
C VAL A 250 7.35 -13.74 -20.74
N PRO A 251 7.70 -14.90 -21.34
CA PRO A 251 7.78 -15.04 -22.80
C PRO A 251 6.45 -14.71 -23.49
N ALA A 252 6.51 -13.92 -24.57
CA ALA A 252 5.33 -13.46 -25.29
C ALA A 252 4.64 -14.54 -26.14
N ASP A 253 5.38 -15.59 -26.49
CA ASP A 253 4.92 -16.79 -27.21
C ASP A 253 4.35 -17.88 -26.27
N GLY A 254 4.45 -17.68 -24.95
CA GLY A 254 3.89 -18.57 -23.95
C GLY A 254 2.38 -18.45 -23.77
N ASN A 255 1.80 -19.41 -23.04
CA ASN A 255 0.39 -19.39 -22.68
C ASN A 255 0.14 -18.39 -21.54
N ARG A 256 -0.52 -17.27 -21.85
CA ARG A 256 -0.78 -16.17 -20.90
C ARG A 256 -1.61 -16.61 -19.69
N ASP A 257 -2.61 -17.47 -19.89
CA ASP A 257 -3.47 -17.94 -18.80
C ASP A 257 -2.69 -18.83 -17.83
N LEU A 258 -1.81 -19.68 -18.36
CA LEU A 258 -0.93 -20.51 -17.55
C LEU A 258 0.06 -19.64 -16.77
N GLN A 259 0.70 -18.67 -17.45
CA GLN A 259 1.61 -17.72 -16.81
C GLN A 259 0.91 -16.94 -15.69
N ALA A 260 -0.33 -16.48 -15.90
CA ALA A 260 -1.09 -15.78 -14.88
C ALA A 260 -1.39 -16.69 -13.66
N ARG A 261 -1.84 -17.92 -13.92
CA ARG A 261 -2.16 -18.91 -12.87
C ARG A 261 -0.94 -19.35 -12.07
N GLU A 262 0.22 -19.47 -12.68
CA GLU A 262 1.47 -19.80 -11.98
C GLU A 262 1.84 -18.74 -10.95
N MET A 263 1.84 -17.46 -11.33
CA MET A 263 2.10 -16.36 -10.40
C MET A 263 1.02 -16.31 -9.32
N ALA A 264 -0.26 -16.36 -9.70
CA ALA A 264 -1.37 -16.34 -8.75
C ALA A 264 -1.25 -17.47 -7.72
N GLY A 265 -0.94 -18.69 -8.17
CA GLY A 265 -0.79 -19.85 -7.27
C GLY A 265 0.34 -19.68 -6.24
N ILE A 266 1.50 -19.16 -6.65
CA ILE A 266 2.61 -18.86 -5.73
C ILE A 266 2.19 -17.75 -4.75
N MET A 267 1.59 -16.67 -5.26
CA MET A 267 1.11 -15.55 -4.44
C MET A 267 0.10 -15.99 -3.39
N GLU A 268 -0.92 -16.74 -3.80
CA GLU A 268 -1.97 -17.31 -2.93
C GLU A 268 -1.37 -18.24 -1.87
N ALA A 269 -0.43 -19.12 -2.25
CA ALA A 269 0.22 -20.02 -1.31
C ALA A 269 1.04 -19.28 -0.25
N VAL A 270 1.79 -18.24 -0.64
CA VAL A 270 2.54 -17.39 0.28
C VAL A 270 1.58 -16.64 1.21
N MET A 271 0.52 -16.03 0.67
CA MET A 271 -0.47 -15.32 1.47
C MET A 271 -1.15 -16.24 2.50
N GLN A 272 -1.60 -17.43 2.07
CA GLN A 272 -2.22 -18.41 2.95
C GLN A 272 -1.25 -18.94 4.03
N LYS A 273 0.04 -19.07 3.71
CA LYS A 273 1.07 -19.52 4.67
C LYS A 273 1.24 -18.53 5.83
N TYR A 274 1.26 -17.23 5.55
CA TYR A 274 1.53 -16.20 6.57
C TYR A 274 0.25 -15.59 7.16
N LEU A 275 -0.90 -15.76 6.48
CA LEU A 275 -2.21 -15.29 6.92
C LEU A 275 -3.20 -16.48 6.91
N PRO A 276 -3.03 -17.49 7.79
CA PRO A 276 -3.83 -18.71 7.73
C PRO A 276 -5.35 -18.48 7.90
N ARG A 277 -5.77 -17.41 8.61
CA ARG A 277 -7.19 -17.08 8.82
C ARG A 277 -7.73 -16.10 7.80
N ALA A 278 -6.87 -15.23 7.25
CA ALA A 278 -7.27 -14.15 6.34
C ALA A 278 -6.68 -14.25 4.92
N GLY A 279 -6.00 -15.33 4.55
CA GLY A 279 -5.20 -15.45 3.32
C GLY A 279 -5.86 -16.21 2.17
N GLY A 280 -7.12 -16.61 2.30
CA GLY A 280 -7.81 -17.47 1.31
C GLY A 280 -8.28 -16.79 0.03
N ALA A 281 -7.84 -15.57 -0.27
CA ALA A 281 -8.33 -14.80 -1.40
C ALA A 281 -7.55 -15.06 -2.70
N LYS A 282 -8.27 -14.93 -3.81
CA LYS A 282 -7.70 -15.04 -5.16
C LYS A 282 -6.92 -13.80 -5.54
N VAL A 283 -5.78 -14.02 -6.20
CA VAL A 283 -4.91 -12.95 -6.67
C VAL A 283 -5.20 -12.69 -8.14
N ASP A 284 -5.53 -11.44 -8.48
CA ASP A 284 -5.68 -11.02 -9.88
C ASP A 284 -4.29 -10.84 -10.49
N VAL A 285 -4.06 -11.51 -11.62
CA VAL A 285 -2.80 -11.43 -12.36
C VAL A 285 -3.06 -11.03 -13.79
N LYS A 286 -2.45 -9.93 -14.22
CA LYS A 286 -2.57 -9.38 -15.57
C LYS A 286 -1.30 -9.63 -16.36
N VAL A 287 -1.45 -10.04 -17.61
CA VAL A 287 -0.34 -10.23 -18.57
C VAL A 287 -0.56 -9.32 -19.77
N SER A 288 0.21 -8.25 -19.86
CA SER A 288 0.02 -7.16 -20.83
C SER A 288 1.34 -6.73 -21.47
N LYS A 289 1.26 -6.04 -22.61
CA LYS A 289 2.46 -5.52 -23.30
C LYS A 289 3.00 -4.25 -22.61
N TYR A 290 2.09 -3.45 -22.07
CA TYR A 290 2.38 -2.23 -21.34
C TYR A 290 2.14 -2.46 -19.85
N TRP A 291 2.76 -1.62 -19.03
CA TRP A 291 2.44 -1.59 -17.61
C TRP A 291 0.97 -1.25 -17.45
N GLU A 292 0.47 -0.14 -17.96
CA GLU A 292 -0.97 0.15 -17.91
C GLU A 292 -1.57 0.11 -19.31
N ASP A 293 -2.80 -0.42 -19.43
CA ASP A 293 -3.55 -0.46 -20.70
C ASP A 293 -4.25 0.88 -21.03
#